data_AF-A0A952IVN3-F1
#
_entry.id   AF-A0A952IVN3-F1
#
_cell.length_a   1.000
_cell.length_b   1.000
_cell.length_c   1.000
_cell.angle_alpha   90.00
_cell.angle_beta   90.00
_cell.angle_gamma   90.00
#
_symmetry.space_group_name_H-M   'P 1'
#
loop_
_entity.id
_entity.type
_entity.pdbx_description
1 polymer ?
#
loop_
_entity_poly.entity_id
_entity_poly.type
_entity_poly.pdbx_seq_one_letter_code
_entity_poly.pdbx_strand_id
1 'polypeptide(L)'
;MRLILAIPLFLYMLIAANFVMLSGPPGQSMLNVIMFEFNLPSNRSVVLTVSDCFILASIFFLYIETFKATRTSTSSIIDHAFSLLVFVVALIEFMVVPRLGNVTFLIITVAALMDVVMGFTVTITTARRDFNMGI
;
A
#
# COMPACT_ATOMS: atom_id res chain seq x y z
N MET A 1 16.98 -14.42 8.80
CA MET A 1 16.39 -13.10 8.47
C MET A 1 15.56 -13.18 7.18
N ARG A 2 14.42 -13.89 7.19
CA ARG A 2 13.52 -13.97 6.02
C ARG A 2 12.06 -13.64 6.33
N LEU A 3 11.63 -13.74 7.59
CA LEU A 3 10.24 -13.52 8.00
C LEU A 3 9.76 -12.06 7.88
N ILE A 4 10.61 -11.06 8.19
CA ILE A 4 10.23 -9.63 8.07
C ILE A 4 10.08 -9.20 6.60
N LEU A 5 10.72 -9.89 5.65
CA LEU A 5 10.59 -9.61 4.21
C LEU A 5 9.41 -10.32 3.54
N ALA A 6 8.84 -11.34 4.20
CA ALA A 6 7.66 -12.08 3.71
C ALA A 6 6.34 -11.38 4.07
N ILE A 7 6.37 -10.46 5.04
CA ILE A 7 5.18 -9.67 5.40
C ILE A 7 4.95 -8.63 4.30
N PRO A 8 3.72 -8.51 3.74
CA PRO A 8 3.41 -7.50 2.75
C PRO A 8 3.70 -6.11 3.30
N LEU A 9 4.40 -5.29 2.53
CA LEU A 9 4.76 -3.94 2.92
C LEU A 9 3.51 -3.08 3.13
N PHE A 10 2.43 -3.40 2.42
CA PHE A 10 1.09 -2.85 2.64
C PHE A 10 0.48 -3.16 4.01
N LEU A 11 0.87 -4.24 4.70
CA LEU A 11 0.41 -4.49 6.08
C LEU A 11 0.90 -3.38 7.02
N TYR A 12 2.18 -3.02 6.92
CA TYR A 12 2.75 -1.93 7.72
C TYR A 12 2.07 -0.60 7.42
N MET A 13 1.76 -0.37 6.13
CA MET A 13 1.05 0.82 5.69
C MET A 13 -0.37 0.89 6.28
N LEU A 14 -1.08 -0.23 6.29
CA LEU A 14 -2.42 -0.34 6.87
C LEU A 14 -2.40 -0.07 8.37
N ILE A 15 -1.44 -0.65 9.10
CA ILE A 15 -1.28 -0.41 10.54
C ILE A 15 -0.97 1.07 10.81
N ALA A 16 -0.07 1.68 10.04
CA ALA A 16 0.28 3.09 10.19
C ALA A 16 -0.92 4.01 9.91
N ALA A 17 -1.69 3.73 8.86
CA ALA A 17 -2.88 4.49 8.51
C ALA A 17 -3.95 4.39 9.61
N ASN A 18 -4.20 3.19 10.12
CA ASN A 18 -5.11 2.97 11.24
C ASN A 18 -4.68 3.74 12.48
N PHE A 19 -3.39 3.64 12.86
CA PHE A 19 -2.87 4.33 14.03
C PHE A 19 -3.06 5.85 13.93
N VAL A 20 -2.72 6.46 12.79
CA VAL A 20 -2.85 7.91 12.60
C VAL A 20 -4.31 8.35 12.53
N MET A 21 -5.16 7.65 11.77
CA MET A 21 -6.55 8.07 11.57
C MET A 21 -7.44 7.80 12.80
N LEU A 22 -7.10 6.81 13.64
CA LEU A 22 -7.84 6.46 14.85
C LEU A 22 -7.32 7.12 16.14
N SER A 23 -6.09 7.63 16.18
CA SER A 23 -5.53 8.25 17.39
C SER A 23 -5.99 9.68 17.66
N GLY A 24 -6.48 10.40 16.65
CA GLY A 24 -6.93 11.80 16.82
C GLY A 24 -8.18 11.97 17.71
N PRO A 25 -8.38 13.15 18.33
CA PRO A 25 -9.62 13.47 19.04
C PRO A 25 -10.86 13.35 18.13
N PRO A 26 -12.03 12.96 18.66
CA PRO A 26 -13.27 12.92 17.88
C PRO A 26 -13.54 14.28 17.23
N GLY A 27 -13.64 14.31 15.90
CA GLY A 27 -13.91 15.53 15.12
C GLY A 27 -12.68 16.27 14.58
N GLN A 28 -11.46 15.89 14.95
CA GLN A 28 -10.23 16.44 14.33
C GLN A 28 -9.54 15.39 13.45
N SER A 29 -9.42 15.69 12.16
CA SER A 29 -8.69 14.84 11.21
C SER A 29 -7.20 15.12 11.29
N MET A 30 -6.41 14.11 11.67
CA MET A 30 -4.94 14.19 11.67
C MET A 30 -4.33 14.20 10.26
N LEU A 31 -5.14 13.98 9.23
CA LEU A 31 -4.67 13.91 7.84
C LEU A 31 -4.31 15.27 7.26
N ASN A 32 -5.03 16.33 7.66
CA ASN A 32 -4.81 17.69 7.15
C ASN A 32 -3.69 18.44 7.88
N VAL A 33 -2.95 17.77 8.77
CA VAL A 33 -1.81 18.39 9.46
C VAL A 33 -0.71 18.64 8.44
N ILE A 34 -0.22 19.89 8.41
CA ILE A 34 0.90 20.30 7.56
C ILE A 34 2.19 19.75 8.14
N MET A 35 2.93 18.99 7.34
CA MET A 35 4.21 18.38 7.71
C MET A 35 5.38 19.20 7.19
N PHE A 36 5.31 19.61 5.92
CA PHE A 36 6.35 20.38 5.26
C PHE A 36 5.74 21.46 4.38
N GLU A 37 6.39 22.61 4.33
CA GLU A 37 6.08 23.66 3.37
C GLU A 37 7.39 24.15 2.77
N PHE A 38 7.43 24.23 1.44
CA PHE A 38 8.60 24.75 0.74
C PHE A 38 8.18 25.60 -0.46
N ASN A 39 9.00 26.60 -0.76
CA ASN A 39 8.76 27.50 -1.88
C ASN A 39 9.48 26.98 -3.12
N LEU A 40 8.74 26.90 -4.21
CA LEU A 40 9.29 26.59 -5.52
C LEU A 40 10.02 27.82 -6.10
N PRO A 41 11.00 27.63 -6.99
CA PRO A 41 11.61 28.73 -7.76
C PRO A 41 10.60 29.57 -8.56
N SER A 42 9.39 29.04 -8.79
CA SER A 42 8.27 29.74 -9.41
C SER A 42 7.50 30.66 -8.43
N ASN A 43 7.97 30.84 -7.19
CA ASN A 43 7.32 31.59 -6.10
C ASN A 43 5.97 31.00 -5.62
N ARG A 44 5.70 29.73 -5.91
CA ARG A 44 4.54 29.00 -5.39
C ARG A 44 4.95 28.22 -4.14
N SER A 45 4.18 28.33 -3.05
CA SER A 45 4.35 27.44 -1.90
C SER A 45 3.70 26.09 -2.17
N VAL A 46 4.44 25.01 -1.91
CA VAL A 46 3.94 23.64 -1.91
C VAL A 46 3.84 23.20 -0.46
N VAL A 47 2.63 22.85 -0.05
CA VAL A 47 2.32 22.35 1.29
C VAL A 47 2.10 20.85 1.19
N LEU A 48 2.83 20.10 1.98
CA LEU A 48 2.67 18.65 2.14
C LEU A 48 1.96 18.36 3.45
N THR A 49 0.82 17.70 3.35
CA THR A 49 0.04 17.23 4.49
C THR A 49 0.38 15.79 4.84
N VAL A 50 -0.06 15.33 6.02
CA VAL A 50 0.04 13.92 6.42
C VAL A 50 -0.66 13.02 5.39
N SER A 51 -1.83 13.43 4.86
CA SER A 51 -2.50 12.68 3.78
C SER A 51 -1.63 12.50 2.54
N ASP A 52 -0.92 13.55 2.12
CA ASP A 52 -0.06 13.49 0.93
C ASP A 52 1.13 12.55 1.16
N CYS A 53 1.69 12.54 2.37
CA CYS A 53 2.73 11.59 2.75
C CYS A 53 2.25 10.13 2.66
N PHE A 54 1.02 9.83 3.10
CA PHE A 54 0.45 8.48 2.97
C PHE A 54 0.26 8.09 1.50
N ILE A 55 -0.18 9.00 0.64
CA ILE A 55 -0.35 8.74 -0.80
C ILE A 55 1.01 8.44 -1.44
N LEU A 56 2.00 9.30 -1.20
CA LEU A 56 3.36 9.11 -1.74
C LEU A 56 4.00 7.82 -1.25
N ALA A 57 3.86 7.50 0.04
CA ALA A 57 4.36 6.25 0.61
C ALA A 57 3.65 5.03 0.00
N SER A 58 2.34 5.11 -0.28
CA SER A 58 1.60 4.00 -0.90
C SER A 58 2.12 3.70 -2.30
N ILE A 59 2.38 4.74 -3.10
CA ILE A 59 2.95 4.61 -4.44
C ILE A 59 4.36 4.00 -4.36
N PHE A 60 5.18 4.49 -3.43
CA PHE A 60 6.54 3.98 -3.24
C PHE A 60 6.57 2.52 -2.79
N PHE A 61 5.67 2.13 -1.89
CA PHE A 61 5.54 0.76 -1.40
C PHE A 61 5.03 -0.18 -2.48
N LEU A 62 4.05 0.26 -3.28
CA LEU A 62 3.58 -0.49 -4.45
C LEU A 62 4.71 -0.77 -5.45
N TYR A 63 5.58 0.22 -5.68
CA TYR A 63 6.77 0.01 -6.51
C TYR A 63 7.69 -1.07 -5.92
N ILE A 64 8.00 -1.00 -4.63
CA ILE A 64 8.86 -2.01 -3.97
C ILE A 64 8.25 -3.41 -4.06
N GLU A 65 6.95 -3.55 -3.78
CA GLU A 65 6.28 -4.86 -3.87
C GLU A 65 6.24 -5.39 -5.30
N THR A 66 6.05 -4.53 -6.29
CA THR A 66 6.15 -4.94 -7.71
C THR A 66 7.53 -5.52 -8.03
N PHE A 67 8.60 -4.90 -7.52
CA PHE A 67 9.96 -5.43 -7.68
C PHE A 67 10.16 -6.76 -6.95
N LYS A 68 9.63 -6.89 -5.72
CA LYS A 68 9.68 -8.15 -4.96
C LYS A 68 8.95 -9.27 -5.70
N ALA A 69 7.75 -8.99 -6.24
CA ALA A 69 6.93 -9.95 -6.96
C ALA A 69 7.68 -10.53 -8.18
N THR A 70 8.54 -9.75 -8.84
CA THR A 70 9.34 -10.22 -9.99
C THR A 70 10.39 -11.28 -9.65
N ARG A 71 10.78 -11.43 -8.38
CA ARG A 71 11.74 -12.46 -7.93
C ARG A 71 10.99 -13.73 -7.50
N THR A 72 10.71 -14.60 -8.46
CA THR A 72 10.01 -15.87 -8.21
C THR A 72 10.78 -16.73 -7.20
N SER A 73 10.19 -16.97 -6.03
CA SER A 73 10.64 -17.94 -5.03
C SER A 73 9.45 -18.82 -4.64
N THR A 74 9.69 -20.04 -4.15
CA THR A 74 8.66 -21.00 -3.70
C THR A 74 7.73 -20.48 -2.60
N SER A 75 8.01 -19.31 -2.00
CA SER A 75 7.17 -18.61 -1.03
C SER A 75 6.05 -17.75 -1.65
N SER A 76 5.99 -17.61 -2.99
CA SER A 76 5.13 -16.63 -3.67
C SER A 76 3.63 -16.78 -3.40
N ILE A 77 3.13 -18.00 -3.20
CA ILE A 77 1.70 -18.24 -2.94
C ILE A 77 1.29 -17.66 -1.58
N ILE A 78 2.15 -17.81 -0.57
CA ILE A 78 1.89 -17.28 0.77
C ILE A 78 1.91 -15.76 0.73
N ASP A 79 2.85 -15.16 0.01
CA ASP A 79 2.96 -13.71 -0.15
C ASP A 79 1.68 -13.12 -0.78
N HIS A 80 1.15 -13.76 -1.83
CA HIS A 80 -0.11 -13.34 -2.46
C HIS A 80 -1.31 -13.49 -1.54
N ALA A 81 -1.38 -14.58 -0.79
CA ALA A 81 -2.46 -14.82 0.17
C ALA A 81 -2.46 -13.76 1.28
N PHE A 82 -1.29 -13.37 1.78
CA PHE A 82 -1.18 -12.27 2.75
C PHE A 82 -1.54 -10.92 2.15
N SER A 83 -1.12 -10.61 0.93
CA SER A 83 -1.52 -9.37 0.24
C SER A 83 -3.04 -9.31 0.06
N LEU A 84 -3.67 -10.44 -0.32
CA LEU A 84 -5.13 -10.53 -0.44
C LEU A 84 -5.83 -10.31 0.90
N LEU A 85 -5.30 -10.87 1.99
CA LEU A 85 -5.82 -10.65 3.32
C LEU A 85 -5.73 -9.17 3.72
N VAL A 86 -4.58 -8.53 3.48
CA VAL A 86 -4.38 -7.09 3.76
C VAL A 86 -5.39 -6.24 2.98
N PHE A 87 -5.59 -6.54 1.69
CA PHE A 87 -6.59 -5.85 0.88
C PHE A 87 -8.01 -6.02 1.44
N VAL A 88 -8.42 -7.24 1.80
CA VAL A 88 -9.76 -7.50 2.35
C VAL A 88 -9.97 -6.77 3.67
N VAL A 89 -8.98 -6.77 4.57
CA VAL A 89 -9.06 -6.04 5.84
C VAL A 89 -9.18 -4.54 5.58
N ALA A 90 -8.34 -3.97 4.71
CA ALA A 90 -8.42 -2.56 4.34
C ALA A 90 -9.78 -2.18 3.74
N LEU A 91 -10.34 -3.03 2.88
CA LEU A 91 -11.65 -2.80 2.28
C LEU A 91 -12.76 -2.79 3.32
N ILE A 92 -12.75 -3.75 4.25
CA ILE A 92 -13.72 -3.83 5.34
C ILE A 92 -13.59 -2.61 6.26
N GLU A 93 -12.36 -2.26 6.63
CA GLU A 93 -12.08 -1.09 7.47
C GLU A 93 -12.60 0.21 6.84
N PHE A 94 -12.36 0.40 5.54
CA PHE A 94 -12.87 1.55 4.80
C PHE A 94 -14.40 1.65 4.81
N MET A 95 -15.08 0.51 4.66
CA MET A 95 -16.55 0.46 4.61
C MET A 95 -17.21 0.60 5.99
N VAL A 96 -16.59 0.04 7.03
CA VAL A 96 -17.21 -0.12 8.36
C VAL A 96 -16.83 1.02 9.30
N VAL A 97 -15.60 1.55 9.21
CA VAL A 97 -15.07 2.50 10.20
C VAL A 97 -15.27 3.93 9.70
N PRO A 98 -16.15 4.74 10.32
CA PRO A 98 -16.47 6.08 9.82
C PRO A 98 -15.24 7.01 9.74
N ARG A 99 -14.26 6.80 10.62
CA ARG A 99 -13.01 7.58 10.68
C ARG A 99 -12.07 7.28 9.51
N LEU A 100 -12.20 6.13 8.87
CA LEU A 100 -11.39 5.70 7.72
C LEU A 100 -12.05 6.01 6.37
N GLY A 101 -13.29 6.52 6.38
CA GLY A 101 -14.03 6.92 5.18
C GLY A 101 -13.51 8.20 4.52
N ASN A 102 -12.25 8.23 4.12
CA ASN A 102 -11.60 9.36 3.46
C ASN A 102 -10.84 8.93 2.19
N VAL A 103 -10.56 9.90 1.31
CA VAL A 103 -9.93 9.64 0.00
C VAL A 103 -8.52 9.07 0.15
N THR A 104 -7.76 9.49 1.16
CA THR A 104 -6.40 8.95 1.40
C THR A 104 -6.46 7.46 1.70
N PHE A 105 -7.35 7.01 2.58
CA PHE A 105 -7.52 5.60 2.90
C PHE A 105 -8.08 4.80 1.72
N LEU A 106 -8.96 5.40 0.92
CA LEU A 106 -9.41 4.80 -0.35
C LEU A 106 -8.23 4.55 -1.30
N ILE A 107 -7.31 5.50 -1.46
CA ILE A 107 -6.12 5.34 -2.30
C ILE A 107 -5.23 4.21 -1.76
N ILE A 108 -5.02 4.13 -0.44
CA ILE A 108 -4.28 3.01 0.19
C ILE A 108 -4.96 1.67 -0.12
N THR A 109 -6.28 1.62 -0.02
CA THR A 109 -7.08 0.40 -0.29
C THR A 109 -6.96 -0.03 -1.76
N VAL A 110 -7.05 0.91 -2.69
CA VAL A 110 -6.86 0.66 -4.13
C VAL A 110 -5.41 0.23 -4.41
N ALA A 111 -4.42 0.82 -3.73
CA ALA A 111 -3.04 0.41 -3.90
C ALA A 111 -2.79 -1.01 -3.37
N ALA A 112 -3.43 -1.41 -2.27
CA ALA A 112 -3.43 -2.79 -1.80
C ALA A 112 -4.12 -3.76 -2.78
N LEU A 113 -5.20 -3.34 -3.45
CA LEU A 113 -5.79 -4.12 -4.55
C LEU A 113 -4.80 -4.32 -5.70
N MET A 114 -4.10 -3.24 -6.10
CA MET A 114 -3.11 -3.30 -7.17
C MET A 114 -1.94 -4.24 -6.84
N ASP A 115 -1.54 -4.30 -5.57
CA ASP A 115 -0.53 -5.24 -5.08
C ASP A 115 -0.94 -6.70 -5.33
N VAL A 116 -2.18 -7.06 -4.96
CA VAL A 116 -2.75 -8.39 -5.22
C VAL A 116 -2.75 -8.72 -6.72
N VAL A 117 -3.22 -7.78 -7.55
CA VAL A 117 -3.28 -7.97 -9.01
C VAL A 117 -1.90 -8.17 -9.60
N MET A 118 -0.91 -7.37 -9.18
CA MET A 118 0.48 -7.51 -9.60
C MET A 118 1.06 -8.88 -9.24
N GLY A 119 0.83 -9.34 -8.00
CA GLY A 119 1.32 -10.63 -7.52
C GLY A 119 0.84 -11.81 -8.37
N PHE A 120 -0.47 -11.88 -8.65
CA PHE A 120 -1.03 -12.91 -9.54
C PHE A 120 -0.54 -12.76 -10.98
N THR A 121 -0.43 -11.53 -11.50
CA THR A 121 0.03 -11.27 -12.87
C THR A 121 1.45 -11.79 -13.09
N VAL A 122 2.37 -11.52 -12.16
CA VAL A 122 3.75 -12.01 -12.26
C VAL A 122 3.81 -13.54 -12.19
N THR A 123 3.03 -14.16 -11.31
CA THR A 123 3.00 -15.63 -11.18
C THR A 123 2.47 -16.32 -12.44
N ILE A 124 1.44 -15.76 -13.07
CA ILE A 124 0.88 -16.30 -14.31
C ILE A 124 1.87 -16.14 -15.47
N THR A 125 2.54 -14.98 -15.56
CA THR A 125 3.50 -14.71 -16.64
C THR A 125 4.76 -15.56 -16.53
N THR A 126 5.27 -15.82 -15.33
CA THR A 126 6.41 -16.73 -15.11
C THR A 126 6.05 -18.17 -15.46
N ALA A 127 4.88 -18.66 -15.01
CA ALA A 127 4.40 -20.00 -15.37
C ALA A 127 4.28 -20.16 -16.89
N ARG A 128 3.72 -19.17 -17.61
CA ARG A 128 3.65 -19.18 -19.09
C ARG A 128 5.02 -19.22 -19.75
N ARG A 129 6.02 -18.52 -19.20
CA ARG A 129 7.39 -18.54 -19.74
C ARG A 129 8.03 -19.91 -19.56
N ASP A 130 7.82 -20.56 -18.42
CA ASP A 130 8.34 -21.89 -18.16
C ASP A 130 7.73 -22.93 -19.11
N PHE A 131 6.43 -22.83 -19.44
CA PHE A 131 5.79 -23.65 -20.48
C PHE A 131 6.37 -23.42 -21.89
N ASN A 132 6.88 -22.22 -22.19
CA ASN A 132 7.43 -21.90 -23.51
C ASN A 132 8.92 -22.25 -23.63
N MET A 133 9.62 -22.49 -22.50
CA MET A 133 11.05 -22.79 -22.43
C MET A 133 11.37 -24.30 -22.29
N GLY A 134 10.35 -25.16 -22.31
CA GLY A 134 10.53 -26.60 -22.53
C GLY A 134 11.05 -27.36 -21.31
N ILE A 135 10.11 -27.93 -20.56
CA ILE A 135 9.92 -29.38 -20.70
C ILE A 135 9.01 -29.57 -21.92
#